data_AF-A0A222E772-F1
#
_entry.id   AF-A0A222E772-F1
#
_cell.length_a   1.000
_cell.length_b   1.000
_cell.length_c   1.000
_cell.angle_alpha   90.00
_cell.angle_beta   90.00
_cell.angle_gamma   90.00
#
_symmetry.space_group_name_H-M   'P 1'
#
loop_
_entity.id
_entity.type
_entity.pdbx_description
1 polymer ?
#
loop_
_entity_poly.entity_id
_entity_poly.type
_entity_poly.pdbx_seq_one_letter_code
_entity_poly.pdbx_strand_id
1 'polypeptide(L)' 'MRDYDRLPQELRMWLASASLPWAPRSVLRAYDKAIAKTSDKDRALHELDRLQESLLKRDAVKVWGQNHPGAPRRPAP' A
#
# COMPACT_ATOMS: atom_id res chain seq x y z
N MET A 1 -0.74 -18.91 -0.32
CA MET A 1 0.74 -18.88 -0.50
C MET A 1 1.17 -18.77 -1.96
N ARG A 2 0.60 -19.54 -2.91
CA ARG A 2 1.04 -19.53 -4.33
C ARG A 2 0.97 -18.19 -5.07
N ASP A 3 0.07 -17.29 -4.69
CA ASP A 3 -0.05 -15.98 -5.34
C ASP A 3 1.13 -15.04 -5.02
N TYR A 4 1.74 -15.16 -3.84
CA TYR A 4 2.91 -14.35 -3.47
C TYR A 4 4.18 -14.82 -4.21
N ASP A 5 4.30 -16.13 -4.41
CA ASP A 5 5.42 -16.75 -5.13
C ASP A 5 5.43 -16.41 -6.62
N ARG A 6 4.23 -16.23 -7.21
CA ARG A 6 4.05 -15.83 -8.61
C ARG A 6 4.28 -14.33 -8.86
N LEU A 7 4.52 -13.54 -7.82
CA LEU A 7 4.79 -12.13 -7.99
C LEU A 7 6.21 -11.89 -8.53
N PRO A 8 6.37 -10.93 -9.45
CA PRO A 8 7.66 -10.35 -9.79
C PRO A 8 8.40 -9.89 -8.52
N GLN A 9 9.73 -9.97 -8.56
CA GLN A 9 10.58 -9.56 -7.44
C GLN A 9 10.29 -8.11 -7.00
N GLU A 10 10.03 -7.22 -7.96
CA GLU A 10 9.68 -5.82 -7.75
C GLU A 10 8.44 -5.67 -6.85
N LEU A 11 7.37 -6.44 -7.13
CA LEU A 11 6.15 -6.43 -6.33
C LEU A 11 6.34 -7.07 -4.95
N ARG A 12 7.21 -8.08 -4.84
CA ARG A 12 7.59 -8.65 -3.54
C ARG A 12 8.37 -7.67 -2.69
N MET A 13 9.31 -6.93 -3.27
CA MET A 13 10.06 -5.89 -2.57
C MET A 13 9.16 -4.73 -2.13
N TRP A 14 8.24 -4.32 -3.00
CA TRP A 14 7.22 -3.32 -2.66
C TRP A 14 6.33 -3.82 -1.51
N LEU A 15 5.81 -5.05 -1.58
CA LEU A 15 5.01 -5.65 -0.50
C LEU A 15 5.78 -5.82 0.81
N ALA A 16 7.07 -6.14 0.74
CA ALA A 16 7.91 -6.24 1.93
C ALA A 16 8.15 -4.87 2.60
N SER A 17 8.10 -3.79 1.83
CA SER A 17 8.20 -2.41 2.32
C SER A 17 6.84 -1.79 2.65
N ALA A 18 5.75 -2.40 2.18
CA ALA A 18 4.38 -1.95 2.41
C ALA A 18 4.00 -2.07 3.89
N SER A 19 3.41 -1.01 4.44
CA SER A 19 3.00 -0.97 5.86
C SER A 19 1.65 -1.63 6.13
N LEU A 20 0.87 -1.92 5.08
CA LEU A 20 -0.46 -2.52 5.18
C LEU A 20 -0.43 -4.02 4.78
N PRO A 21 -1.28 -4.87 5.37
CA PRO A 21 -1.43 -6.27 4.96
C PRO A 21 -2.21 -6.37 3.64
N TRP A 22 -1.54 -6.04 2.55
CA TRP A 22 -2.10 -6.09 1.20
C TRP A 22 -2.27 -7.53 0.71
N ALA A 23 -3.39 -7.80 0.02
CA ALA A 23 -3.57 -9.05 -0.70
C ALA A 23 -2.73 -9.04 -2.00
N PRO A 24 -1.87 -10.06 -2.26
CA PRO A 24 -0.98 -10.09 -3.42
C PRO A 24 -1.73 -10.01 -4.77
N ARG A 25 -2.96 -10.54 -4.83
CA ARG A 25 -3.82 -10.44 -6.03
C ARG A 25 -4.28 -9.02 -6.34
N SER A 26 -4.55 -8.20 -5.32
CA SER A 26 -4.99 -6.81 -5.51
C SER A 26 -3.84 -5.94 -6.00
N VAL A 27 -2.65 -6.12 -5.42
CA VAL A 27 -1.42 -5.45 -5.85
C VAL A 27 -1.10 -5.82 -7.30
N LEU A 28 -1.13 -7.10 -7.65
CA LEU A 28 -0.88 -7.56 -9.02
C LEU A 28 -1.87 -6.95 -10.03
N ARG A 29 -3.17 -6.92 -9.70
CA ARG A 29 -4.18 -6.31 -10.58
C ARG A 29 -3.98 -4.81 -10.78
N ALA A 30 -3.64 -4.08 -9.72
CA ALA A 30 -3.39 -2.65 -9.81
C ALA A 30 -2.12 -2.35 -10.61
N TYR A 31 -1.06 -3.12 -10.38
CA TYR A 31 0.19 -3.05 -11.13
C TYR A 31 -0.02 -3.34 -12.62
N ASP A 32 -0.68 -4.44 -12.95
CA ASP A 32 -0.97 -4.86 -14.33
C ASP A 32 -1.78 -3.78 -15.08
N LYS A 33 -2.78 -3.20 -14.42
CA LYS A 33 -3.56 -2.09 -14.98
C LYS A 33 -2.71 -0.84 -15.22
N ALA A 34 -1.80 -0.52 -14.30
CA ALA A 34 -0.92 0.64 -14.42
C ALA A 34 0.15 0.43 -15.50
N ILE A 35 0.74 -0.77 -15.58
CA ILE A 35 1.64 -1.20 -16.67
C ILE A 35 0.91 -1.13 -18.01
N ALA A 36 -0.30 -1.67 -18.12
CA ALA A 36 -1.07 -1.63 -19.35
C ALA A 36 -1.35 -0.19 -19.83
N LYS A 37 -1.42 0.78 -18.90
CA LYS A 37 -1.70 2.18 -19.21
C LYS A 37 -0.45 3.03 -19.47
N THR A 38 0.66 2.73 -18.79
CA THR A 38 1.87 3.57 -18.81
C THR A 38 3.05 2.91 -19.51
N SER A 39 2.97 1.59 -19.70
CA SER A 39 4.06 0.70 -20.13
C SER A 39 5.36 0.84 -19.33
N ASP A 40 5.27 1.47 -18.15
CA ASP A 40 6.40 1.88 -17.35
C ASP A 40 6.24 1.35 -15.92
N LYS A 41 7.25 0.63 -15.46
CA LYS A 41 7.20 -0.05 -14.16
C LYS A 41 7.26 0.91 -12.99
N ASP A 42 8.04 1.97 -13.13
CA ASP A 42 8.22 2.96 -12.07
C ASP A 42 6.91 3.72 -11.82
N ARG A 43 6.23 4.13 -12.90
CA ARG A 43 4.88 4.70 -12.82
C ARG A 43 3.87 3.73 -12.21
N ALA A 44 3.96 2.44 -12.54
CA ALA A 44 3.07 1.44 -11.97
C ALA A 44 3.28 1.26 -10.46
N LEU A 45 4.53 1.27 -9.99
CA LEU A 45 4.86 1.26 -8.56
C LEU A 45 4.39 2.55 -7.85
N HIS A 46 4.56 3.71 -8.49
CA HIS A 46 4.04 4.99 -7.96
C HIS A 46 2.52 4.99 -7.78
N GLU A 47 1.77 4.39 -8.71
CA GLU A 47 0.31 4.23 -8.57
C GLU A 47 -0.05 3.30 -7.39
N LEU A 48 0.70 2.23 -7.17
CA LEU A 48 0.52 1.38 -6.00
C LEU A 48 0.78 2.14 -4.70
N ASP A 49 1.82 2.98 -4.66
CA ASP A 49 2.15 3.79 -3.49
C ASP A 49 1.03 4.78 -3.15
N ARG A 50 0.47 5.46 -4.17
CA ARG A 50 -0.72 6.33 -4.00
C ARG A 50 -1.94 5.59 -3.45
N LEU A 51 -2.17 4.37 -3.93
CA LEU A 51 -3.26 3.52 -3.43
C LEU A 51 -3.01 3.11 -1.97
N GLN A 52 -1.76 2.78 -1.63
CA GLN A 52 -1.33 2.52 -0.26
C GLN A 52 -1.54 3.73 0.64
N GLU A 53 -1.12 4.93 0.26
CA GLU A 53 -1.36 6.14 1.05
C GLU A 53 -2.86 6.41 1.25
N SER A 54 -3.67 6.21 0.20
CA SER A 54 -5.12 6.43 0.27
C SER A 54 -5.81 5.43 1.20
N LEU A 55 -5.40 4.16 1.11
CA LEU A 55 -5.87 3.13 2.02
C LEU A 55 -5.34 3.35 3.43
N LEU A 56 -4.07 3.73 3.61
CA LEU A 56 -3.49 4.04 4.91
C LEU A 56 -4.22 5.19 5.57
N LYS A 57 -4.59 6.25 4.83
CA LYS A 57 -5.43 7.34 5.37
C LYS A 57 -6.81 6.83 5.81
N ARG A 58 -7.43 5.95 5.03
CA ARG A 58 -8.77 5.41 5.31
C ARG A 58 -8.76 4.37 6.45
N ASP A 59 -7.75 3.52 6.48
CA ASP A 59 -7.53 2.49 7.48
C ASP A 59 -6.98 3.10 8.77
N ALA A 60 -6.11 4.11 8.75
CA ALA A 60 -5.72 4.83 9.96
C ALA A 60 -6.94 5.42 10.66
N VAL A 61 -7.88 6.00 9.90
CA VAL A 61 -9.16 6.49 10.46
C VAL A 61 -10.02 5.35 11.02
N LYS A 62 -10.00 4.17 10.40
CA LYS A 62 -10.85 3.03 10.77
C LYS A 62 -10.26 2.12 11.88
N VAL A 63 -8.95 1.93 11.87
CA VAL A 63 -8.16 1.06 12.76
C VAL A 63 -7.74 1.82 14.00
N TRP A 64 -7.40 3.12 13.90
CA TRP A 64 -6.97 3.92 15.04
C TRP A 64 -8.00 4.93 15.55
N GLY A 65 -8.98 5.37 14.75
CA GLY A 65 -9.95 6.37 15.20
C GLY A 65 -9.27 7.61 15.81
N GLN A 66 -9.65 8.01 17.03
CA GLN A 66 -9.02 9.12 17.79
C GLN A 66 -7.67 8.75 18.44
N ASN A 67 -7.24 7.49 18.33
CA ASN A 67 -6.17 6.90 19.11
C ASN A 67 -4.89 6.65 18.29
N HIS A 68 -4.68 7.44 17.24
CA HIS A 68 -3.45 7.42 16.45
C HIS A 68 -2.26 7.86 17.33
N PRO A 69 -1.23 7.03 17.64
CA PRO A 69 -0.05 7.45 18.42
C PRO A 69 0.77 8.60 17.82
N GLY A 70 0.45 9.06 16.62
CA GLY A 70 0.94 10.33 16.06
C GLY A 70 0.04 11.57 16.31
N ALA A 71 -1.05 11.44 17.06
CA ALA A 71 -1.82 12.59 17.51
C ALA A 71 -0.93 13.41 18.46
N PRO A 72 -0.77 14.75 18.25
CA PRO A 72 0.04 15.55 19.15
C PRO A 72 -0.52 15.40 20.55
N ARG A 73 0.27 14.77 21.43
CA ARG A 73 -0.05 14.62 22.84
C ARG A 73 -0.37 16.01 23.36
N ARG A 74 -1.65 16.27 23.64
CA ARG A 74 -2.07 17.53 24.25
C ARG A 74 -1.40 17.61 25.64
N PRO A 75 -0.62 18.65 25.97
CA PRO A 75 -0.09 18.77 27.31
C PRO A 75 -1.25 19.00 28.28
N ALA A 76 -1.30 18.20 29.35
CA ALA A 76 -2.26 18.33 30.45
C ALA A 76 -1.77 19.43 31.43
N PRO A 77 -2.68 20.02 32.23
CA PRO A 77 -2.62 21.42 32.70
C PRO A 77 -1.51 21.74 33.70
#